data_AF-A0A7C3R5R1-F1
#
_entry.id   AF-A0A7C3R5R1-F1
#
_cell.length_a   1.000
_cell.length_b   1.000
_cell.length_c   1.000
_cell.angle_alpha   90.00
_cell.angle_beta   90.00
_cell.angle_gamma   90.00
#
_symmetry.space_group_name_H-M   'P 1'
#
loop_
_entity.id
_entity.type
_entity.pdbx_description
1 polymer ?
#
loop_
_entity_poly.entity_id
_entity_poly.type
_entity_poly.pdbx_seq_one_letter_code
_entity_poly.pdbx_strand_id
1 'polypeptide(L)'
;MGEISKFISIAWETYKKNFWQILIALILVNIISLIPLGISLLSSPLAFFSFQTFSLANLLISGSILIIGIVLTILLSILFAVSMLAFYEEALKKKAKIKTIFITFKNFWLKIIILNLIVGLCLLALFGVLEIPALFLLKNNVIVALVWFFIALIPFVLISILFTFSNFYLILKKQKILESIKKSIELVKKNYLQVLGIIIIFAILAGLVSSIPYIGVLVNIFLINPLQTLTFLVFFSRKG
;
A
#
# COMPACT_ATOMS: atom_id res chain seq x y z
N MET A 1 19.32 -17.27 -4.51
CA MET A 1 19.50 -15.81 -4.65
C MET A 1 19.59 -15.32 -6.10
N GLY A 2 20.12 -16.12 -7.05
CA GLY A 2 20.28 -15.68 -8.46
C GLY A 2 19.01 -15.30 -9.24
N GLU A 3 17.84 -15.88 -8.94
CA GLU A 3 16.60 -15.47 -9.61
C GLU A 3 16.07 -14.12 -9.12
N ILE A 4 16.16 -13.85 -7.81
CA ILE A 4 15.67 -12.60 -7.21
C ILE A 4 16.49 -11.41 -7.70
N SER A 5 17.82 -11.54 -7.75
CA SER A 5 18.69 -10.49 -8.29
C SER A 5 18.38 -10.18 -9.75
N LYS A 6 18.01 -11.19 -10.55
CA LYS A 6 17.57 -11.01 -11.94
C LYS A 6 16.26 -10.22 -12.03
N PHE A 7 15.30 -10.45 -11.13
CA PHE A 7 14.06 -9.66 -11.10
C PHE A 7 14.33 -8.20 -10.74
N ILE A 8 15.15 -7.96 -9.70
CA ILE A 8 15.53 -6.61 -9.26
C ILE A 8 16.31 -5.87 -10.36
N SER A 9 17.26 -6.55 -11.02
CA SER A 9 18.05 -5.96 -12.11
C SER A 9 17.16 -5.49 -13.27
N ILE A 10 16.18 -6.29 -13.69
CA ILE A 10 15.25 -5.90 -14.76
C ILE A 10 14.34 -4.76 -14.31
N ALA A 11 13.86 -4.81 -13.07
CA ALA A 11 13.06 -3.73 -12.49
C ALA A 11 13.85 -2.41 -12.44
N TRP A 12 15.14 -2.49 -12.11
CA TRP A 12 16.06 -1.35 -12.05
C TRP A 12 16.29 -0.73 -13.44
N GLU A 13 16.58 -1.54 -14.45
CA GLU A 13 16.74 -1.05 -15.82
C GLU A 13 15.44 -0.43 -16.36
N THR A 14 14.30 -1.02 -16.02
CA THR A 14 12.97 -0.48 -16.38
C THR A 14 12.72 0.86 -15.71
N TYR A 15 13.06 0.96 -14.42
CA TYR A 15 12.92 2.18 -13.63
C TYR A 15 13.78 3.30 -14.22
N LYS A 16 15.08 3.07 -14.47
CA LYS A 16 15.98 4.07 -15.09
C LYS A 16 15.45 4.55 -16.43
N LYS A 17 15.05 3.62 -17.30
CA LYS A 17 14.56 3.94 -18.64
C LYS A 17 13.32 4.85 -18.63
N ASN A 18 12.47 4.71 -17.61
CA ASN A 18 11.22 5.45 -17.45
C ASN A 18 11.25 6.43 -16.25
N PHE A 19 12.44 6.83 -15.79
CA PHE A 19 12.61 7.55 -14.53
C PHE A 19 11.72 8.79 -14.45
N TRP A 20 11.78 9.65 -15.47
CA TRP A 20 10.99 10.89 -15.51
C TRP A 20 9.48 10.63 -15.55
N GLN A 21 9.03 9.63 -16.31
CA GLN A 21 7.61 9.30 -16.39
C GLN A 21 7.10 8.77 -15.04
N ILE A 22 7.89 7.92 -14.37
CA ILE A 22 7.58 7.39 -13.04
C ILE A 22 7.56 8.52 -12.01
N LEU A 23 8.57 9.40 -12.02
CA LEU A 23 8.66 10.54 -11.11
C LEU A 23 7.46 11.47 -11.24
N ILE A 24 7.11 11.88 -12.47
CA ILE A 24 5.96 12.75 -12.73
C ILE A 24 4.66 12.07 -12.30
N ALA A 25 4.50 10.77 -12.61
CA ALA A 25 3.31 10.02 -12.20
C ALA A 25 3.16 9.95 -10.68
N LEU A 26 4.26 9.71 -9.95
CA LEU A 26 4.26 9.67 -8.49
C LEU A 26 3.94 11.04 -7.88
N ILE A 27 4.56 12.11 -8.37
CA ILE A 27 4.25 13.48 -7.92
C ILE A 27 2.77 13.78 -8.14
N LEU A 28 2.26 13.50 -9.34
CA LEU A 28 0.86 13.73 -9.69
C LEU A 28 -0.10 12.95 -8.78
N VAL A 29 0.16 11.66 -8.56
CA VAL A 29 -0.65 10.81 -7.68
C VAL A 29 -0.65 11.33 -6.25
N ASN A 30 0.52 11.70 -5.71
CA ASN A 30 0.62 12.23 -4.35
C ASN A 30 -0.11 13.57 -4.21
N ILE A 31 0.07 14.49 -5.17
CA ILE A 31 -0.64 15.78 -5.17
C ILE A 31 -2.15 15.56 -5.19
N ILE A 32 -2.66 14.74 -6.12
CA ILE A 32 -4.10 14.47 -6.23
C ILE A 32 -4.65 13.85 -4.94
N SER A 33 -3.89 12.93 -4.35
CA SER A 33 -4.32 12.25 -3.12
C SER A 33 -4.35 13.20 -1.91
N LEU A 34 -3.55 14.26 -1.91
CA LEU A 34 -3.50 15.27 -0.84
C LEU A 34 -4.56 16.37 -0.97
N ILE A 35 -5.26 16.48 -2.11
CA ILE A 35 -6.30 17.50 -2.33
C ILE A 35 -7.37 17.47 -1.23
N PRO A 36 -7.97 16.32 -0.86
CA PRO A 36 -8.98 16.30 0.20
C PRO A 36 -8.43 16.77 1.55
N LEU A 37 -7.20 16.38 1.91
CA LEU A 37 -6.55 16.86 3.12
C LEU A 37 -6.33 18.38 3.08
N GLY A 38 -5.86 18.92 1.94
CA GLY A 38 -5.70 20.36 1.75
C GLY A 38 -7.02 21.12 1.90
N ILE A 39 -8.12 20.63 1.31
CA ILE A 39 -9.45 21.22 1.46
C ILE A 39 -9.92 21.16 2.91
N SER A 40 -9.71 20.03 3.61
CA SER A 40 -10.07 19.87 5.01
C SER A 40 -9.23 20.74 5.95
N LEU A 41 -7.95 20.96 5.64
CA LEU A 41 -7.10 21.88 6.39
C LEU A 41 -7.48 23.33 6.14
N LEU A 42 -7.79 23.73 4.91
CA LEU A 42 -8.21 25.09 4.57
C LEU A 42 -9.61 25.45 5.11
N SER A 43 -10.43 24.45 5.39
CA SER A 43 -11.72 24.64 6.09
C SER A 43 -11.57 24.68 7.63
N SER A 44 -10.38 24.37 8.18
CA SER A 44 -10.12 24.43 9.62
C SER A 44 -9.89 25.86 10.16
N PRO A 45 -9.32 26.84 9.44
CA PRO A 45 -9.29 28.24 9.85
C PRO A 45 -10.68 28.85 10.05
N LEU A 46 -11.70 28.42 9.29
CA LEU A 46 -13.10 28.77 9.55
C LEU A 46 -13.57 28.26 10.92
N ALA A 47 -13.03 27.13 11.38
CA ALA A 47 -13.23 26.64 12.74
C ALA A 47 -12.43 27.45 13.76
N PHE A 48 -11.21 27.89 13.44
CA PHE A 48 -10.36 28.72 14.31
C PHE A 48 -10.99 30.11 14.60
N PHE A 49 -11.62 30.74 13.61
CA PHE A 49 -12.42 31.95 13.84
C PHE A 49 -13.69 31.70 14.66
N SER A 50 -14.21 30.47 14.64
CA SER A 50 -15.32 30.05 15.51
C SER A 50 -14.91 29.64 16.93
N PHE A 51 -13.62 29.52 17.25
CA PHE A 51 -13.18 29.29 18.64
C PHE A 51 -13.41 30.51 19.55
N GLN A 52 -13.57 31.71 18.99
CA GLN A 52 -14.06 32.86 19.75
C GLN A 52 -15.53 32.73 20.17
N THR A 53 -16.28 31.84 19.51
CA THR A 53 -17.67 31.46 19.83
C THR A 53 -17.72 29.96 20.09
N PHE A 54 -17.14 29.50 21.21
CA PHE A 54 -17.08 28.09 21.65
C PHE A 54 -18.46 27.39 21.57
N SER A 55 -18.76 26.83 20.41
CA SER A 55 -19.97 26.06 20.14
C SER A 55 -19.55 24.63 19.85
N LEU A 56 -20.07 23.69 20.64
CA LEU A 56 -19.85 22.25 20.45
C LEU A 56 -20.19 21.81 19.02
N ALA A 57 -21.19 22.44 18.39
CA ALA A 57 -21.57 22.18 17.01
C ALA A 57 -20.44 22.52 16.01
N ASN A 58 -19.74 23.65 16.19
CA ASN A 58 -18.64 24.06 15.31
C ASN A 58 -17.42 23.14 15.46
N LEU A 59 -17.17 22.66 16.68
CA LEU A 59 -16.10 21.69 16.95
C LEU A 59 -16.42 20.33 16.31
N LEU A 60 -17.67 19.87 16.40
CA LEU A 60 -18.12 18.64 15.75
C LEU A 60 -18.05 18.74 14.22
N ILE A 61 -18.51 19.84 13.63
CA ILE A 61 -18.48 20.05 12.17
C ILE A 61 -17.04 20.08 11.66
N SER A 62 -16.18 20.87 12.29
CA SER A 62 -14.77 20.98 11.88
C SER A 62 -14.00 19.67 12.06
N GLY A 63 -14.21 18.96 13.17
CA GLY A 63 -13.66 17.62 13.39
C GLY A 63 -14.14 16.62 12.34
N SER A 64 -15.42 16.65 11.98
CA SER A 64 -16.00 15.77 10.95
C SER A 64 -15.37 16.02 9.57
N ILE A 65 -15.21 17.28 9.17
CA ILE A 65 -14.59 17.65 7.89
C ILE A 65 -13.13 17.18 7.82
N LEU A 66 -12.40 17.28 8.93
CA LEU A 66 -11.01 16.81 9.02
C LEU A 66 -10.94 15.28 8.90
N ILE A 67 -11.79 14.54 9.62
CA ILE A 67 -11.86 13.08 9.54
C ILE A 67 -12.21 12.63 8.12
N ILE A 68 -13.21 13.24 7.49
CA ILE A 68 -13.60 12.94 6.11
C ILE A 68 -12.43 13.19 5.15
N GLY A 69 -11.71 14.30 5.31
CA GLY A 69 -10.52 14.62 4.50
C GLY A 69 -9.42 13.58 4.62
N ILE A 70 -9.12 13.13 5.84
CA ILE A 70 -8.13 12.07 6.10
C ILE A 70 -8.57 10.76 5.44
N VAL A 71 -9.83 10.35 5.65
CA VAL A 71 -10.37 9.11 5.09
C VAL A 71 -10.33 9.14 3.56
N LEU A 72 -10.75 10.24 2.94
CA LEU A 72 -10.70 10.42 1.48
C LEU A 72 -9.27 10.40 0.95
N THR A 73 -8.33 11.03 1.65
CA THR A 73 -6.91 11.06 1.28
C THR A 73 -6.30 9.66 1.31
N ILE A 74 -6.58 8.88 2.35
CA ILE A 74 -6.13 7.48 2.46
C ILE A 74 -6.74 6.65 1.32
N LEU A 75 -8.05 6.79 1.08
CA LEU A 75 -8.75 6.04 0.06
C LEU A 75 -8.24 6.34 -1.35
N LEU A 76 -8.04 7.62 -1.68
CA LEU A 76 -7.45 8.03 -2.96
C LEU A 76 -6.00 7.54 -3.09
N SER A 77 -5.20 7.63 -2.03
CA SER A 77 -3.82 7.14 -2.02
C SER A 77 -3.75 5.65 -2.37
N ILE A 78 -4.60 4.82 -1.75
CA ILE A 78 -4.70 3.39 -2.05
C ILE A 78 -5.12 3.16 -3.51
N LEU A 79 -6.18 3.84 -3.97
CA LEU A 79 -6.71 3.68 -5.32
C LEU A 79 -5.67 4.04 -6.39
N PHE A 80 -4.97 5.16 -6.23
CA PHE A 80 -3.95 5.58 -7.17
C PHE A 80 -2.69 4.72 -7.09
N ALA A 81 -2.24 4.33 -5.88
CA ALA A 81 -1.11 3.42 -5.71
C ALA A 81 -1.37 2.07 -6.40
N VAL A 82 -2.58 1.53 -6.28
CA VAL A 82 -2.98 0.29 -6.97
C VAL A 82 -3.13 0.52 -8.48
N SER A 83 -3.62 1.67 -8.92
CA SER A 83 -3.71 2.03 -10.34
C SER A 83 -2.35 2.21 -11.01
N MET A 84 -1.30 2.54 -10.24
CA MET A 84 0.08 2.58 -10.73
C MET A 84 0.59 1.21 -11.22
N LEU A 85 -0.02 0.09 -10.80
CA LEU A 85 0.36 -1.25 -11.30
C LEU A 85 0.23 -1.35 -12.82
N ALA A 86 -0.87 -0.87 -13.39
CA ALA A 86 -1.08 -0.87 -14.84
C ALA A 86 -0.09 0.05 -15.57
N PHE A 87 0.25 1.18 -14.94
CA PHE A 87 1.27 2.10 -15.45
C PHE A 87 2.66 1.46 -15.47
N TYR A 88 3.05 0.76 -14.41
CA TYR A 88 4.30 0.00 -14.35
C TYR A 88 4.33 -1.16 -15.35
N GLU A 89 3.19 -1.79 -15.64
CA GLU A 89 3.11 -2.83 -16.66
C GLU A 89 3.33 -2.27 -18.06
N GLU A 90 2.77 -1.10 -18.34
CA GLU A 90 3.05 -0.39 -19.58
C GLU A 90 4.53 0.02 -19.66
N ALA A 91 5.13 0.48 -18.56
CA ALA A 91 6.55 0.85 -18.47
C ALA A 91 7.52 -0.31 -18.76
N LEU A 92 7.14 -1.54 -18.37
CA LEU A 92 7.92 -2.75 -18.68
C LEU A 92 7.92 -3.07 -20.18
N LYS A 93 6.82 -2.80 -20.88
CA LYS A 93 6.66 -3.15 -22.30
C LYS A 93 7.12 -2.03 -23.23
N LYS A 94 6.75 -0.78 -22.93
CA LYS A 94 6.94 0.43 -23.76
C LYS A 94 7.11 1.68 -22.89
N LYS A 95 7.12 2.88 -23.48
CA LYS A 95 7.05 4.14 -22.72
C LYS A 95 5.66 4.27 -22.08
N ALA A 96 5.62 4.38 -20.76
CA ALA A 96 4.37 4.45 -19.99
C ALA A 96 3.62 5.77 -20.20
N LYS A 97 2.28 5.72 -20.22
CA LYS A 97 1.43 6.91 -20.35
C LYS A 97 0.68 7.16 -19.04
N ILE A 98 0.77 8.38 -18.52
CA ILE A 98 0.07 8.79 -17.28
C ILE A 98 -1.45 8.55 -17.38
N LYS A 99 -2.03 8.70 -18.59
CA LYS A 99 -3.45 8.42 -18.86
C LYS A 99 -3.88 7.01 -18.41
N THR A 100 -2.97 6.03 -18.45
CA THR A 100 -3.23 4.64 -18.05
C THR A 100 -3.62 4.53 -16.56
N ILE A 101 -3.09 5.41 -15.71
CA ILE A 101 -3.44 5.46 -14.28
C ILE A 101 -4.91 5.83 -14.12
N PHE A 102 -5.35 6.90 -14.79
CA PHE A 102 -6.74 7.38 -14.69
C PHE A 102 -7.75 6.44 -15.35
N ILE A 103 -7.38 5.79 -16.46
CA ILE A 103 -8.23 4.77 -17.09
C ILE A 103 -8.41 3.58 -16.13
N THR A 104 -7.31 3.11 -15.51
CA THR A 104 -7.35 2.01 -14.55
C THR A 104 -8.19 2.39 -13.33
N PHE A 105 -7.97 3.58 -12.78
CA PHE A 105 -8.75 4.13 -11.68
C PHE A 105 -10.25 4.10 -12.02
N LYS A 106 -10.65 4.73 -13.14
CA LYS A 106 -12.06 4.81 -13.56
C LYS A 106 -12.71 3.42 -13.72
N ASN A 107 -11.96 2.45 -14.24
CA ASN A 107 -12.49 1.13 -14.55
C ASN A 107 -12.53 0.18 -13.34
N PHE A 108 -11.63 0.35 -12.36
CA PHE A 108 -11.42 -0.62 -11.29
C PHE A 108 -11.60 -0.06 -9.87
N TRP A 109 -11.82 1.25 -9.66
CA TRP A 109 -11.86 1.84 -8.31
C TRP A 109 -12.74 1.08 -7.33
N LEU A 110 -13.98 0.75 -7.71
CA LEU A 110 -14.92 0.03 -6.83
C LEU A 110 -14.45 -1.40 -6.54
N LYS A 111 -13.89 -2.09 -7.54
CA LYS A 111 -13.33 -3.44 -7.35
C LYS A 111 -12.09 -3.42 -6.45
N ILE A 112 -11.25 -2.39 -6.56
CA ILE A 112 -10.07 -2.17 -5.72
C ILE A 112 -10.51 -1.95 -4.27
N ILE A 113 -11.50 -1.09 -4.03
CA ILE A 113 -12.04 -0.85 -2.67
C ILE A 113 -12.57 -2.16 -2.08
N ILE A 114 -13.44 -2.87 -2.80
CA ILE A 114 -14.04 -4.11 -2.29
C ILE A 114 -12.96 -5.18 -2.04
N LEU A 115 -11.99 -5.33 -2.94
CA LEU A 115 -10.89 -6.28 -2.76
C LEU A 115 -10.06 -5.96 -1.51
N ASN A 116 -9.64 -4.70 -1.34
CA ASN A 116 -8.84 -4.31 -0.17
C ASN A 116 -9.66 -4.36 1.12
N LEU A 117 -10.97 -4.13 1.07
CA LEU A 117 -11.87 -4.32 2.21
C LEU A 117 -11.94 -5.80 2.62
N ILE A 118 -12.14 -6.71 1.67
CA ILE A 118 -12.17 -8.16 1.95
C ILE A 118 -10.84 -8.62 2.52
N VAL A 119 -9.72 -8.29 1.88
CA VAL A 119 -8.38 -8.65 2.35
C VAL A 119 -8.11 -8.04 3.73
N GLY A 120 -8.46 -6.76 3.93
CA GLY A 120 -8.31 -6.05 5.19
C GLY A 120 -9.10 -6.70 6.31
N LEU A 121 -10.37 -7.06 6.09
CA LEU A 121 -11.19 -7.78 7.07
C LEU A 121 -10.63 -9.16 7.40
N CYS A 122 -10.13 -9.91 6.41
CA CYS A 122 -9.46 -11.18 6.64
C CYS A 122 -8.20 -11.02 7.51
N LEU A 123 -7.38 -10.00 7.23
CA LEU A 123 -6.17 -9.72 8.00
C LEU A 123 -6.50 -9.21 9.41
N LEU A 124 -7.52 -8.38 9.57
CA LEU A 124 -7.98 -7.92 10.89
C LEU A 124 -8.52 -9.07 11.73
N ALA A 125 -9.31 -9.97 11.13
CA ALA A 125 -9.79 -11.18 11.82
C ALA A 125 -8.61 -12.07 12.24
N LEU A 126 -7.64 -12.27 11.36
CA LEU A 126 -6.41 -13.03 11.68
C LEU A 126 -5.65 -12.38 12.83
N PHE A 127 -5.40 -11.07 12.77
CA PHE A 127 -4.71 -10.34 13.82
C PHE A 127 -5.46 -10.45 15.15
N GLY A 128 -6.78 -10.23 15.14
CA GLY A 128 -7.62 -10.37 16.33
C GLY A 128 -7.49 -11.75 16.97
N VAL A 129 -7.58 -12.83 16.17
CA VAL A 129 -7.43 -14.20 16.69
C VAL A 129 -6.05 -14.44 17.30
N LEU A 130 -4.99 -13.92 16.68
CA LEU A 130 -3.62 -14.08 17.17
C LEU A 130 -3.34 -13.28 18.46
N GLU A 131 -4.03 -12.16 18.66
CA GLU A 131 -3.86 -11.27 19.82
C GLU A 131 -4.78 -11.59 21.01
N ILE A 132 -5.78 -12.47 20.85
CA ILE A 132 -6.65 -12.91 21.96
C ILE A 132 -5.82 -13.32 23.21
N PRO A 133 -4.75 -14.13 23.09
CA PRO A 133 -3.95 -14.52 24.25
C PRO A 133 -3.24 -13.33 24.92
N ALA A 134 -2.80 -12.32 24.18
CA ALA A 134 -2.17 -11.12 24.76
C ALA A 134 -3.13 -10.40 25.72
N LEU A 135 -4.42 -10.33 25.38
CA LEU A 135 -5.44 -9.69 26.23
C LEU A 135 -5.63 -10.41 27.57
N PHE A 136 -5.50 -11.74 27.58
CA PHE A 136 -5.56 -12.53 28.82
C PHE A 136 -4.27 -12.39 29.64
N LEU A 137 -3.11 -12.39 28.96
CA LEU A 137 -1.80 -12.25 29.60
C LEU A 137 -1.58 -10.86 30.22
N LEU A 138 -2.15 -9.81 29.63
CA LEU A 138 -2.07 -8.42 30.10
C LEU A 138 -2.54 -8.27 31.55
N LYS A 139 -3.54 -9.06 31.98
CA LYS A 139 -4.06 -9.04 33.35
C LYS A 139 -3.07 -9.59 34.38
N ASN A 140 -2.19 -10.49 33.97
CA ASN A 140 -1.27 -11.21 34.85
C ASN A 140 0.15 -10.64 34.78
N ASN A 141 0.64 -10.33 33.58
CA ASN A 141 1.99 -9.82 33.37
C ASN A 141 2.10 -9.07 32.03
N VAL A 142 2.30 -7.76 32.11
CA VAL A 142 2.43 -6.87 30.95
C VAL A 142 3.61 -7.26 30.05
N ILE A 143 4.74 -7.70 30.63
CA ILE A 143 5.93 -8.09 29.86
C ILE A 143 5.64 -9.31 29.00
N VAL A 144 4.97 -10.32 29.57
CA VAL A 144 4.62 -11.55 28.85
C VAL A 144 3.62 -11.24 27.72
N ALA A 145 2.67 -10.34 27.95
CA ALA A 145 1.74 -9.92 26.91
C ALA A 145 2.42 -9.15 25.77
N LEU A 146 3.38 -8.27 26.09
CA LEU A 146 4.19 -7.58 25.07
C LEU A 146 5.01 -8.57 24.24
N VAL A 147 5.65 -9.55 24.88
CA VAL A 147 6.38 -10.60 24.16
C VAL A 147 5.44 -11.39 23.23
N TRP A 148 4.23 -11.74 23.71
CA TRP A 148 3.23 -12.41 22.87
C TRP A 148 2.83 -11.58 21.66
N PHE A 149 2.57 -10.28 21.83
CA PHE A 149 2.24 -9.37 20.74
C PHE A 149 3.28 -9.42 19.61
N PHE A 150 4.58 -9.36 19.96
CA PHE A 150 5.64 -9.46 18.95
C PHE A 150 5.72 -10.85 18.30
N ILE A 151 5.45 -11.92 19.05
CA ILE A 151 5.40 -13.28 18.50
C ILE A 151 4.21 -13.44 17.53
N ALA A 152 3.04 -12.90 17.87
CA ALA A 152 1.83 -12.92 17.05
C ALA A 152 1.96 -12.14 15.73
N LEU A 153 2.81 -11.11 15.70
CA LEU A 153 3.13 -10.40 14.46
C LEU A 153 3.83 -11.29 13.42
N ILE A 154 4.57 -12.32 13.82
CA ILE A 154 5.28 -13.21 12.90
C ILE A 154 4.29 -13.97 11.98
N PRO A 155 3.36 -14.80 12.49
CA PRO A 155 2.39 -15.47 11.64
C PRO A 155 1.47 -14.49 10.90
N PHE A 156 1.16 -13.33 11.49
CA PHE A 156 0.41 -12.28 10.80
C PHE A 156 1.11 -11.82 9.52
N VAL A 157 2.39 -11.44 9.63
CA VAL A 157 3.20 -11.03 8.47
C VAL A 157 3.30 -12.19 7.48
N LEU A 158 3.62 -13.41 7.94
CA LEU A 158 3.80 -14.58 7.07
C LEU A 158 2.54 -14.92 6.26
N ILE A 159 1.34 -14.79 6.84
CA ILE A 159 0.08 -15.04 6.14
C ILE A 159 -0.30 -13.86 5.24
N SER A 160 0.01 -12.62 5.63
CA SER A 160 -0.30 -11.42 4.82
C SER A 160 0.31 -11.45 3.42
N ILE A 161 1.47 -12.10 3.28
CA ILE A 161 2.20 -12.27 2.02
C ILE A 161 1.37 -13.02 0.97
N LEU A 162 0.43 -13.87 1.37
CA LEU A 162 -0.45 -14.60 0.46
C LEU A 162 -1.32 -13.67 -0.40
N PHE A 163 -1.58 -12.45 0.08
CA PHE A 163 -2.44 -11.47 -0.60
C PHE A 163 -1.67 -10.49 -1.49
N THR A 164 -0.33 -10.54 -1.54
CA THR A 164 0.52 -9.56 -2.25
C THR A 164 0.13 -9.34 -3.72
N PHE A 165 -0.28 -10.40 -4.43
CA PHE A 165 -0.61 -10.32 -5.87
C PHE A 165 -2.11 -10.19 -6.17
N SER A 166 -2.96 -10.01 -5.16
CA SER A 166 -4.42 -9.92 -5.37
C SER A 166 -4.78 -8.75 -6.29
N ASN A 167 -4.18 -7.58 -6.06
CA ASN A 167 -4.37 -6.41 -6.91
C ASN A 167 -3.76 -6.60 -8.33
N PHE A 168 -2.69 -7.39 -8.47
CA PHE A 168 -2.07 -7.69 -9.77
C PHE A 168 -3.00 -8.53 -10.64
N TYR A 169 -3.57 -9.61 -10.11
CA TYR A 169 -4.55 -10.42 -10.82
C TYR A 169 -5.82 -9.63 -11.18
N LEU A 170 -6.31 -8.80 -10.26
CA LEU A 170 -7.49 -7.97 -10.49
C LEU A 170 -7.30 -7.02 -11.67
N ILE A 171 -6.16 -6.33 -11.74
CA ILE A 171 -5.93 -5.27 -12.74
C ILE A 171 -5.35 -5.83 -14.04
N LEU A 172 -4.26 -6.58 -13.96
CA LEU A 172 -3.48 -6.98 -15.13
C LEU A 172 -4.14 -8.14 -15.88
N LYS A 173 -4.79 -9.06 -15.15
CA LYS A 173 -5.54 -10.19 -15.72
C LYS A 173 -7.05 -9.95 -15.77
N LYS A 174 -7.54 -8.78 -15.30
CA LYS A 174 -8.96 -8.38 -15.29
C LYS A 174 -9.90 -9.40 -14.63
N GLN A 175 -9.41 -10.13 -13.63
CA GLN A 175 -10.16 -11.20 -12.97
C GLN A 175 -11.26 -10.68 -12.02
N LYS A 176 -12.14 -11.58 -11.58
CA LYS A 176 -13.10 -11.28 -10.49
C LYS A 176 -12.37 -11.20 -9.15
N ILE A 177 -12.97 -10.53 -8.17
CA ILE A 177 -12.35 -10.24 -6.86
C ILE A 177 -11.92 -11.53 -6.14
N LEU A 178 -12.83 -12.48 -5.94
CA LEU A 178 -12.54 -13.75 -5.25
C LEU A 178 -11.52 -14.61 -6.02
N GLU A 179 -11.61 -14.61 -7.35
CA GLU A 179 -10.67 -15.34 -8.20
C GLU A 179 -9.25 -14.76 -8.10
N SER A 180 -9.14 -13.42 -8.02
CA SER A 180 -7.87 -12.71 -7.88
C SER A 180 -7.17 -13.05 -6.56
N ILE A 181 -7.94 -13.13 -5.45
CA ILE A 181 -7.43 -13.56 -4.15
C ILE A 181 -6.94 -15.01 -4.24
N LYS A 182 -7.78 -15.92 -4.77
CA LYS A 182 -7.43 -17.34 -4.88
C LYS A 182 -6.16 -17.56 -5.70
N LYS A 183 -6.06 -16.91 -6.87
CA LYS A 183 -4.88 -16.97 -7.75
C LYS A 183 -3.64 -16.37 -7.10
N SER A 184 -3.78 -15.28 -6.33
CA SER A 184 -2.68 -14.72 -5.53
C SER A 184 -2.16 -15.75 -4.53
N ILE A 185 -3.05 -16.38 -3.76
CA ILE A 185 -2.68 -17.40 -2.78
C ILE A 185 -1.98 -18.58 -3.45
N GLU A 186 -2.51 -19.08 -4.58
CA GLU A 186 -1.90 -20.18 -5.34
C GLU A 186 -0.50 -19.83 -5.86
N LEU A 187 -0.32 -18.63 -6.41
CA LEU A 187 0.97 -18.16 -6.92
C LEU A 187 2.01 -18.03 -5.79
N VAL A 188 1.61 -17.40 -4.68
CA VAL A 188 2.50 -17.17 -3.53
C VAL A 188 2.83 -18.50 -2.86
N LYS A 189 1.88 -19.41 -2.66
CA LYS A 189 2.17 -20.73 -2.06
C LYS A 189 3.25 -21.50 -2.83
N LYS A 190 3.20 -21.48 -4.17
CA LYS A 190 4.20 -22.16 -5.01
C LYS A 190 5.58 -21.50 -4.99
N ASN A 191 5.65 -20.21 -4.69
CA ASN A 191 6.89 -19.42 -4.77
C ASN A 191 7.17 -18.66 -3.46
N TYR A 192 6.74 -19.21 -2.33
CA TYR A 192 6.60 -18.46 -1.07
C TYR A 192 7.91 -17.82 -0.63
N LEU A 193 9.00 -18.61 -0.63
CA LEU A 193 10.34 -18.14 -0.26
C LEU A 193 10.87 -17.03 -1.20
N GLN A 194 10.48 -17.05 -2.47
CA GLN A 194 10.91 -16.02 -3.42
C GLN A 194 10.19 -14.70 -3.15
N VAL A 195 8.87 -14.75 -2.91
CA VAL A 195 8.06 -13.57 -2.58
C VAL A 195 8.50 -12.98 -1.23
N LEU A 196 8.66 -13.84 -0.22
CA LEU A 196 9.18 -13.46 1.09
C LEU A 196 10.57 -12.83 0.97
N GLY A 197 11.47 -13.43 0.18
CA GLY A 197 12.81 -12.89 -0.05
C GLY A 197 12.79 -11.49 -0.68
N ILE A 198 11.92 -11.25 -1.66
CA ILE A 198 11.74 -9.91 -2.25
C ILE A 198 11.24 -8.93 -1.17
N ILE A 199 10.23 -9.31 -0.38
CA ILE A 199 9.70 -8.46 0.71
C ILE A 199 10.78 -8.11 1.73
N ILE A 200 11.55 -9.10 2.20
CA ILE A 200 12.61 -8.89 3.19
C ILE A 200 13.68 -7.94 2.65
N ILE A 201 14.13 -8.12 1.39
CA ILE A 201 15.13 -7.23 0.78
C ILE A 201 14.63 -5.79 0.75
N PHE A 202 13.40 -5.56 0.28
CA PHE A 202 12.86 -4.20 0.22
C PHE A 202 12.52 -3.62 1.59
N ALA A 203 12.11 -4.44 2.56
CA ALA A 203 11.87 -4.01 3.93
C ALA A 203 13.17 -3.56 4.61
N ILE A 204 14.28 -4.29 4.43
CA ILE A 204 15.59 -3.90 4.94
C ILE A 204 16.04 -2.60 4.27
N LEU A 205 15.95 -2.48 2.94
CA LEU A 205 16.31 -1.26 2.23
C LEU A 205 15.49 -0.06 2.71
N ALA A 206 14.17 -0.24 2.86
CA ALA A 206 13.27 0.79 3.38
C ALA A 206 13.65 1.20 4.81
N GLY A 207 13.95 0.25 5.69
CA GLY A 207 14.35 0.50 7.07
C GLY A 207 15.68 1.27 7.17
N LEU A 208 16.69 0.86 6.38
CA LEU A 208 17.99 1.55 6.33
C LEU A 208 17.84 3.01 5.91
N VAL A 209 17.05 3.25 4.86
CA VAL A 209 16.83 4.60 4.33
C VAL A 209 15.94 5.44 5.24
N SER A 210 14.98 4.84 5.94
CA SER A 210 14.09 5.54 6.88
C SER A 210 14.82 6.11 8.11
N SER A 211 16.06 5.68 8.37
CA SER A 211 16.91 6.23 9.43
C SER A 211 17.38 7.66 9.15
N ILE A 212 17.23 8.14 7.90
CA ILE A 212 17.59 9.50 7.49
C ILE A 212 16.32 10.37 7.46
N PRO A 213 16.17 11.36 8.36
CA PRO A 213 14.98 12.21 8.39
C PRO A 213 14.71 12.92 7.05
N TYR A 214 13.43 12.99 6.67
CA TYR A 214 12.91 13.62 5.43
C TYR A 214 13.43 13.00 4.11
N ILE A 215 14.75 12.91 3.91
CA ILE A 215 15.38 12.29 2.73
C ILE A 215 14.96 10.82 2.64
N GLY A 216 14.93 10.12 3.78
CA GLY A 216 14.50 8.72 3.83
C GLY A 216 13.09 8.51 3.29
N VAL A 217 12.17 9.42 3.62
CA VAL A 217 10.79 9.38 3.12
C VAL A 217 10.76 9.59 1.60
N LEU A 218 11.51 10.57 1.09
CA LEU A 218 11.59 10.85 -0.35
C LEU A 218 12.16 9.64 -1.12
N VAL A 219 13.25 9.04 -0.63
CA VAL A 219 13.85 7.87 -1.27
C VAL A 219 12.90 6.67 -1.21
N ASN A 220 12.18 6.46 -0.11
CA ASN A 220 11.16 5.41 -0.04
C ASN A 220 10.06 5.61 -1.11
N ILE A 221 9.51 6.81 -1.20
CA ILE A 221 8.41 7.14 -2.12
C ILE A 221 8.85 7.08 -3.58
N PHE A 222 10.01 7.66 -3.92
CA PHE A 222 10.41 7.85 -5.31
C PHE A 222 11.30 6.73 -5.86
N LEU A 223 11.96 5.95 -5.01
CA LEU A 223 12.91 4.92 -5.44
C LEU A 223 12.50 3.52 -4.97
N ILE A 224 12.35 3.31 -3.65
CA ILE A 224 12.19 1.97 -3.09
C ILE A 224 10.81 1.38 -3.43
N ASN A 225 9.72 2.11 -3.16
CA ASN A 225 8.36 1.63 -3.44
C ASN A 225 8.13 1.35 -4.94
N PRO A 226 8.53 2.23 -5.87
CA PRO A 226 8.43 1.96 -7.31
C PRO A 226 9.26 0.75 -7.73
N LEU A 227 10.49 0.62 -7.22
CA LEU A 227 11.38 -0.49 -7.56
C LEU A 227 10.85 -1.82 -7.00
N GLN A 228 10.30 -1.82 -5.79
CA GLN A 228 9.62 -2.97 -5.20
C GLN A 228 8.44 -3.41 -6.05
N THR A 229 7.59 -2.46 -6.44
CA THR A 229 6.40 -2.72 -7.26
C THR A 229 6.79 -3.28 -8.63
N LEU A 230 7.79 -2.69 -9.29
CA LEU A 230 8.33 -3.20 -10.56
C LEU A 230 8.95 -4.59 -10.39
N THR A 231 9.65 -4.86 -9.29
CA THR A 231 10.23 -6.19 -9.02
C THR A 231 9.14 -7.24 -8.88
N PHE A 232 8.08 -6.95 -8.13
CA PHE A 232 6.90 -7.82 -8.04
C PHE A 232 6.23 -8.01 -9.39
N LEU A 233 6.18 -6.97 -10.21
CA LEU A 233 5.59 -7.05 -11.54
C LEU A 233 6.40 -7.91 -12.51
N VAL A 234 7.73 -7.79 -12.49
CA VAL A 234 8.63 -8.66 -13.25
C VAL A 234 8.48 -10.10 -12.77
N PHE A 235 8.44 -10.33 -11.46
CA PHE A 235 8.18 -11.65 -10.88
C PHE A 235 6.83 -12.21 -11.37
N PHE A 236 5.76 -11.42 -11.23
CA PHE A 236 4.41 -11.80 -11.62
C PHE A 236 4.31 -12.13 -13.10
N SER A 237 4.91 -11.32 -13.98
CA SER A 237 4.88 -11.55 -15.44
C SER A 237 5.57 -12.86 -15.86
N ARG A 238 6.50 -13.37 -15.06
CA ARG A 238 7.26 -14.59 -15.34
C ARG A 238 6.67 -15.86 -14.71
N LYS A 239 5.99 -15.72 -13.58
CA LYS A 239 5.53 -16.87 -12.77
C LYS A 239 4.00 -16.94 -12.63
N GLY A 240 3.26 -15.89 -12.99
CA GLY A 240 1.82 -15.71 -12.72
C GLY A 240 0.89 -15.76 -13.93
#